data_AF-A0A7S1VVG0-F1
#
_entry.id   AF-A0A7S1VVG0-F1
#
_cell.length_a   1.000
_cell.length_b   1.000
_cell.length_c   1.000
_cell.angle_alpha   90.00
_cell.angle_beta   90.00
_cell.angle_gamma   90.00
#
_symmetry.space_group_name_H-M   'P 1'
#
loop_
_entity.id
_entity.type
_entity.pdbx_description
1 polymer ?
#
loop_
_entity_poly.entity_id
_entity_poly.type
_entity_poly.pdbx_seq_one_letter_code
_entity_poly.pdbx_strand_id
1 'polypeptide(L)'
;GKQQAEQPKKSEKKKQQDRPSDGGKTTTSDDDNKKQIESLAHLQPYIDPELQSNELGAGIVLKPKYQGKLHPLVLDLGWKYATGQIRNDNHRCRAMLECFASVLMDESYLSEMMMSTENDNIKKDQNTNIDIRQYLEQQVLKPSFHFWTLECRPHCSGMGNAFTFLKTAVASLPREYL
;
A
#
# COMPACT_ATOMS: atom_id res chain seq x y z
N GLY A 1 42.80 47.32 -17.96
CA GLY A 1 41.85 47.48 -16.83
C GLY A 1 40.97 46.26 -16.83
N LYS A 2 40.79 45.51 -15.73
CA LYS A 2 40.10 45.90 -14.47
C LYS A 2 38.77 46.59 -14.82
N GLN A 3 37.59 46.12 -14.44
CA GLN A 3 37.23 45.67 -13.09
C GLN A 3 36.11 44.60 -13.09
N GLN A 4 36.24 43.68 -12.14
CA GLN A 4 35.18 42.85 -11.58
C GLN A 4 34.27 43.74 -10.72
N ALA A 5 32.99 43.39 -10.63
CA ALA A 5 32.12 43.85 -9.56
C ALA A 5 31.53 42.62 -8.85
N GLU A 6 32.24 42.18 -7.81
CA GLU A 6 31.69 41.48 -6.65
C GLU A 6 30.69 42.38 -5.92
N GLN A 7 29.65 41.77 -5.34
CA GLN A 7 29.19 41.92 -3.94
C GLN A 7 27.77 41.33 -3.75
N PRO A 8 27.31 40.97 -2.53
CA PRO A 8 28.05 40.52 -1.35
C PRO A 8 27.48 39.23 -0.73
N LYS A 9 28.36 38.41 -0.15
CA LYS A 9 28.02 37.36 0.82
C LYS A 9 27.46 38.00 2.08
N LYS A 10 26.17 37.80 2.38
CA LYS A 10 25.60 38.11 3.70
C LYS A 10 25.72 36.87 4.58
N SER A 11 26.74 36.90 5.43
CA SER A 11 26.92 36.01 6.58
C SER A 11 25.84 36.34 7.62
N GLU A 12 24.87 35.45 7.80
CA GLU A 12 23.90 35.57 8.87
C GLU A 12 24.42 34.85 10.12
N LYS A 13 24.74 35.66 11.13
CA LYS A 13 25.23 35.25 12.44
C LYS A 13 24.23 34.30 13.10
N LYS A 14 24.73 33.12 13.52
CA LYS A 14 24.12 32.28 14.55
C LYS A 14 23.76 33.15 15.76
N LYS A 15 22.48 33.41 15.96
CA LYS A 15 21.95 33.83 17.26
C LYS A 15 21.79 32.54 18.07
N GLN A 16 22.75 32.29 18.97
CA GLN A 16 22.59 31.34 20.07
C GLN A 16 21.35 31.80 20.85
N GLN A 17 20.31 30.98 20.80
CA GLN A 17 19.16 31.10 21.67
C GLN A 17 19.40 30.06 22.75
N ASP A 18 19.73 30.55 23.95
CA ASP A 18 19.92 29.76 25.15
C ASP A 18 18.69 28.87 25.36
N ARG A 19 18.88 27.55 25.15
CA ARG A 19 17.93 26.56 25.62
C ARG A 19 18.35 26.20 27.05
N PRO A 20 17.44 26.25 28.03
CA PRO A 20 17.73 25.67 29.34
C PRO A 20 18.05 24.18 29.13
N SER A 21 19.20 23.77 29.64
CA SER A 21 19.59 22.37 29.76
C SER A 21 18.71 21.72 30.83
N ASP A 22 17.55 21.22 30.44
CA ASP A 22 16.76 20.37 31.30
C ASP A 22 17.17 18.91 31.04
N GLY A 23 18.16 18.46 31.82
CA GLY A 23 18.48 17.05 31.98
C GLY A 23 17.35 16.35 32.74
N GLY A 24 16.17 16.29 32.13
CA GLY A 24 15.04 15.51 32.62
C GLY A 24 15.26 14.04 32.32
N LYS A 25 15.84 13.31 33.27
CA LYS A 25 15.77 11.85 33.28
C LYS A 25 14.32 11.48 33.61
N THR A 26 13.46 11.42 32.59
CA THR A 26 12.07 10.94 32.75
C THR A 26 12.13 9.45 33.02
N THR A 27 12.21 9.08 34.30
CA THR A 27 11.91 7.71 34.74
C THR A 27 10.40 7.56 34.67
N THR A 28 9.84 7.30 33.49
CA THR A 28 8.48 6.79 33.38
C THR A 28 8.46 5.45 34.09
N SER A 29 7.60 5.31 35.10
CA SER A 29 7.45 4.05 35.82
C SER A 29 6.96 2.97 34.85
N ASP A 30 7.31 1.71 35.09
CA ASP A 30 6.87 0.59 34.25
C ASP A 30 5.34 0.51 34.16
N ASP A 31 4.63 0.96 35.20
CA ASP A 31 3.16 1.06 35.24
C ASP A 31 2.60 2.15 34.31
N ASP A 32 3.27 3.29 34.18
CA ASP A 32 2.84 4.36 33.27
C ASP A 32 3.06 3.94 31.81
N ASN A 33 4.16 3.25 31.54
CA ASN A 33 4.47 2.73 30.21
C ASN A 33 3.46 1.62 29.82
N LYS A 34 3.11 0.74 30.75
CA LYS A 34 2.09 -0.31 30.54
C LYS A 34 0.71 0.27 30.23
N LYS A 35 0.26 1.30 30.98
CA LYS A 35 -1.01 1.99 30.72
C LYS A 35 -1.03 2.68 29.36
N GLN A 36 0.08 3.28 28.95
CA GLN A 36 0.21 3.87 27.61
C GLN A 36 0.11 2.80 26.51
N ILE A 37 0.77 1.65 26.67
CA ILE A 37 0.68 0.54 25.71
C ILE A 37 -0.74 -0.03 25.64
N GLU A 38 -1.41 -0.22 26.78
CA GLU A 38 -2.80 -0.70 26.82
C GLU A 38 -3.77 0.26 26.11
N SER A 39 -3.55 1.57 26.22
CA SER A 39 -4.36 2.57 25.49
C SER A 39 -4.23 2.47 23.97
N LEU A 40 -3.11 1.91 23.48
CA LEU A 40 -2.81 1.72 22.06
C LEU A 40 -3.18 0.32 21.55
N ALA A 41 -3.76 -0.55 22.39
CA ALA A 41 -4.04 -1.96 22.05
C ALA A 41 -5.01 -2.15 20.86
N HIS A 42 -5.79 -1.12 20.53
CA HIS A 42 -6.71 -1.12 19.39
C HIS A 42 -6.02 -0.82 18.04
N LEU A 43 -4.78 -0.31 18.06
CA LEU A 43 -3.99 -0.04 16.87
C LEU A 43 -3.32 -1.33 16.42
N GLN A 44 -3.38 -1.64 15.12
CA GLN A 44 -2.62 -2.76 14.59
C GLN A 44 -1.12 -2.45 14.68
N PRO A 45 -0.32 -3.30 15.35
CA PRO A 45 1.12 -3.10 15.38
C PRO A 45 1.68 -3.26 13.97
N TYR A 46 2.33 -2.22 13.47
CA TYR A 46 3.09 -2.32 12.23
C TYR A 46 4.35 -3.14 12.51
N ILE A 47 4.48 -4.28 11.85
CA ILE A 47 5.68 -5.09 11.92
C ILE A 47 6.54 -4.73 10.71
N ASP A 48 7.75 -4.23 10.96
CA ASP A 48 8.69 -3.96 9.88
C ASP A 48 9.14 -5.28 9.25
N PRO A 49 8.87 -5.52 7.95
CA PRO A 49 9.31 -6.73 7.28
C PRO A 49 10.84 -6.88 7.24
N GLU A 50 11.60 -5.79 7.32
CA GLU A 50 13.07 -5.87 7.45
C GLU A 50 13.48 -6.42 8.84
N LEU A 51 12.72 -6.14 9.90
CA LEU A 51 12.98 -6.71 11.23
C LEU A 51 12.57 -8.19 11.31
N GLN A 52 11.55 -8.61 10.55
CA GLN A 52 11.20 -10.04 10.42
C GLN A 52 12.25 -10.82 9.62
N SER A 53 12.97 -10.16 8.71
CA SER A 53 13.94 -10.80 7.82
C SER A 53 15.15 -11.43 8.53
N ASN A 54 15.43 -10.99 9.76
CA ASN A 54 16.55 -11.50 10.58
C ASN A 54 16.18 -12.76 11.39
N GLU A 55 14.89 -13.05 11.62
CA GLU A 55 14.44 -14.28 12.29
C GLU A 55 13.83 -15.31 11.32
N LEU A 56 13.25 -14.85 10.21
CA LEU A 56 12.86 -15.69 9.08
C LEU A 56 13.42 -15.04 7.82
N GLY A 57 14.42 -15.67 7.21
CA GLY A 57 15.22 -15.15 6.09
C GLY A 57 14.48 -14.24 5.10
N ALA A 58 15.12 -13.11 4.82
CA ALA A 58 14.71 -12.06 3.88
C ALA A 58 14.05 -12.56 2.58
N GLY A 59 12.81 -12.10 2.38
CA GLY A 59 12.01 -12.35 1.19
C GLY A 59 11.27 -13.69 1.27
N ILE A 60 10.02 -13.73 0.81
CA ILE A 60 9.19 -14.96 0.69
C ILE A 60 8.35 -15.32 1.93
N VAL A 61 7.68 -14.38 2.60
CA VAL A 61 6.50 -14.74 3.46
C VAL A 61 5.18 -14.34 2.80
N LEU A 62 5.14 -13.25 2.03
CA LEU A 62 3.92 -12.85 1.31
C LEU A 62 3.69 -13.64 0.01
N LYS A 63 4.76 -14.08 -0.67
CA LYS A 63 4.65 -14.72 -2.00
C LYS A 63 3.94 -16.08 -2.01
N PRO A 64 4.13 -17.01 -1.04
CA PRO A 64 3.53 -18.35 -1.13
C PRO A 64 2.00 -18.36 -0.97
N LYS A 65 1.43 -17.51 -0.10
CA LYS A 65 -0.02 -17.50 0.20
C LYS A 65 -0.88 -17.00 -0.96
N TYR A 66 -0.32 -16.13 -1.80
CA TYR A 66 -1.03 -15.44 -2.88
C TYR A 66 -0.53 -15.81 -4.28
N GLN A 67 0.39 -16.77 -4.37
CA GLN A 67 0.93 -17.27 -5.64
C GLN A 67 -0.21 -17.87 -6.49
N GLY A 68 -0.36 -17.40 -7.73
CA GLY A 68 -1.44 -17.81 -8.63
C GLY A 68 -2.82 -17.23 -8.31
N LYS A 69 -2.96 -16.41 -7.26
CA LYS A 69 -4.23 -15.74 -6.90
C LYS A 69 -4.22 -14.24 -7.15
N LEU A 70 -3.04 -13.61 -7.13
CA LEU A 70 -2.87 -12.18 -7.36
C LEU A 70 -1.86 -11.94 -8.48
N HIS A 71 -2.07 -10.85 -9.22
CA HIS A 71 -1.18 -10.41 -10.28
C HIS A 71 0.25 -10.16 -9.76
N PRO A 72 1.31 -10.50 -10.51
CA PRO A 72 2.70 -10.29 -10.07
C PRO A 72 3.02 -8.84 -9.66
N LEU A 73 2.50 -7.85 -10.41
CA LEU A 73 2.66 -6.42 -10.07
C LEU A 73 2.01 -6.05 -8.72
N VAL A 74 0.91 -6.71 -8.34
CA VAL A 74 0.26 -6.49 -7.05
C VAL A 74 1.15 -6.98 -5.92
N LEU A 75 1.77 -8.14 -6.10
CA LEU A 75 2.73 -8.70 -5.14
C LEU A 75 3.98 -7.83 -5.00
N ASP A 76 4.53 -7.36 -6.13
CA ASP A 76 5.70 -6.47 -6.15
C ASP A 76 5.42 -5.12 -5.47
N LEU A 77 4.27 -4.51 -5.77
CA LEU A 77 3.89 -3.26 -5.12
C LEU A 77 3.63 -3.44 -3.62
N GLY A 78 3.02 -4.55 -3.22
CA GLY A 78 2.82 -4.89 -1.81
C GLY A 78 4.14 -5.00 -1.06
N TRP A 79 5.13 -5.67 -1.66
CA TRP A 79 6.49 -5.73 -1.11
C TRP A 79 7.12 -4.35 -0.94
N LYS A 80 6.96 -3.46 -1.93
CA LYS A 80 7.44 -2.06 -1.85
C LYS A 80 6.76 -1.25 -0.76
N TYR A 81 5.48 -1.50 -0.48
CA TYR A 81 4.78 -0.90 0.66
C TYR A 81 5.28 -1.42 1.99
N ALA A 82 5.44 -2.75 2.09
CA ALA A 82 5.83 -3.44 3.31
C ALA A 82 7.26 -3.06 3.73
N THR A 83 8.22 -3.08 2.79
CA THR A 83 9.62 -2.67 3.05
C THR A 83 9.78 -1.15 3.22
N GLY A 84 8.72 -0.37 3.01
CA GLY A 84 8.81 1.07 3.07
C GLY A 84 9.67 1.70 1.96
N GLN A 85 9.87 1.03 0.83
CA GLN A 85 10.45 1.66 -0.37
C GLN A 85 9.55 2.81 -0.87
N ILE A 86 8.22 2.67 -0.69
CA ILE A 86 7.25 3.74 -0.97
C ILE A 86 6.55 4.13 0.33
N ARG A 87 6.99 5.23 0.97
CA ARG A 87 6.41 5.73 2.23
C ARG A 87 5.41 6.86 2.09
N ASN A 88 5.64 7.76 1.14
CA ASN A 88 4.84 8.98 0.97
C ASN A 88 3.42 8.66 0.48
N ASP A 89 2.40 9.20 1.14
CA ASP A 89 0.99 8.88 0.86
C ASP A 89 0.57 9.16 -0.59
N ASN A 90 0.97 10.30 -1.15
CA ASN A 90 0.68 10.62 -2.56
C ASN A 90 1.36 9.66 -3.53
N HIS A 91 2.60 9.25 -3.23
CA HIS A 91 3.32 8.27 -4.05
C HIS A 91 2.68 6.88 -3.96
N ARG A 92 2.23 6.48 -2.76
CA ARG A 92 1.49 5.22 -2.57
C ARG A 92 0.17 5.23 -3.36
N CYS A 93 -0.62 6.31 -3.25
CA CYS A 93 -1.87 6.44 -4.00
C CYS A 93 -1.63 6.36 -5.52
N ARG A 94 -0.62 7.07 -6.02
CA ARG A 94 -0.25 7.04 -7.44
C ARG A 94 0.19 5.65 -7.89
N ALA A 95 1.10 5.01 -7.17
CA ALA A 95 1.59 3.68 -7.50
C ALA A 95 0.48 2.62 -7.48
N MET A 96 -0.48 2.74 -6.55
CA MET A 96 -1.69 1.91 -6.52
C MET A 96 -2.50 2.01 -7.81
N LEU A 97 -2.75 3.24 -8.28
CA LEU A 97 -3.51 3.48 -9.50
C LEU A 97 -2.77 3.01 -10.75
N GLU A 98 -1.45 3.27 -10.84
CA GLU A 98 -0.61 2.80 -11.94
C GLU A 98 -0.55 1.26 -11.99
N CYS A 99 -0.49 0.61 -10.83
CA CYS A 99 -0.54 -0.85 -10.75
C CYS A 99 -1.89 -1.38 -11.23
N PHE A 100 -3.01 -0.85 -10.73
CA PHE A 100 -4.33 -1.30 -11.20
C PHE A 100 -4.55 -1.04 -12.69
N ALA A 101 -4.10 0.10 -13.22
CA ALA A 101 -4.16 0.35 -14.65
C ALA A 101 -3.41 -0.74 -15.44
N SER A 102 -2.20 -1.10 -15.00
CA SER A 102 -1.40 -2.14 -15.65
C SER A 102 -2.04 -3.53 -15.56
N VAL A 103 -2.60 -3.89 -14.40
CA VAL A 103 -3.30 -5.17 -14.19
C VAL A 103 -4.55 -5.27 -15.06
N LEU A 104 -5.32 -4.19 -15.17
CA LEU A 104 -6.55 -4.17 -15.98
C LEU A 104 -6.26 -4.16 -17.49
N MET A 105 -5.05 -3.76 -17.90
CA MET A 105 -4.58 -3.84 -19.29
C MET A 105 -3.97 -5.21 -19.65
N ASP A 106 -3.75 -6.10 -18.67
CA ASP A 106 -3.25 -7.45 -18.93
C ASP A 106 -4.41 -8.40 -19.26
N GLU A 107 -4.73 -8.49 -20.55
CA GLU A 107 -5.79 -9.37 -21.06
C GLU A 107 -5.52 -10.85 -20.77
N SER A 108 -4.25 -11.26 -20.76
CA SER A 108 -3.88 -12.66 -20.54
C SER A 108 -4.19 -13.09 -19.10
N TYR A 109 -3.85 -12.24 -18.13
CA TYR A 109 -4.15 -12.46 -16.73
C TYR A 109 -5.66 -12.47 -16.46
N LEU A 110 -6.40 -11.52 -17.06
CA LEU A 110 -7.85 -11.45 -16.88
C LEU A 110 -8.53 -12.69 -17.46
N SER A 111 -8.13 -13.14 -18.65
CA SER A 111 -8.67 -14.34 -19.29
C SER A 111 -8.38 -15.61 -18.48
N GLU A 112 -7.14 -15.80 -18.02
CA GLU A 112 -6.76 -16.95 -17.20
C GLU A 112 -7.58 -17.04 -15.89
N MET A 113 -7.77 -15.91 -15.21
CA MET A 113 -8.52 -15.88 -13.96
C MET A 113 -10.05 -16.07 -14.19
N MET A 114 -10.60 -15.64 -15.34
CA MET A 114 -12.02 -15.87 -15.65
C MET A 114 -12.26 -17.37 -15.90
N MET A 115 -11.36 -18.02 -16.65
CA MET A 115 -11.41 -19.46 -16.91
C MET A 115 -11.17 -20.31 -15.65
N SER A 116 -10.28 -19.89 -14.74
CA SER A 116 -10.07 -20.62 -13.48
C SER A 116 -11.30 -20.51 -12.56
N THR A 117 -11.96 -19.35 -12.55
CA THR A 117 -13.21 -19.13 -11.81
C THR A 117 -14.34 -19.99 -12.36
N GLU A 118 -14.43 -20.20 -13.67
CA GLU A 118 -15.41 -21.12 -14.27
C GLU A 118 -15.20 -22.55 -13.78
N ASN A 119 -13.95 -23.02 -13.70
CA ASN A 119 -13.62 -24.37 -13.23
C ASN A 119 -14.01 -24.63 -11.77
N ASP A 120 -13.88 -23.63 -10.90
CA ASP A 120 -14.32 -23.72 -9.50
C ASP A 120 -15.85 -23.63 -9.34
N ASN A 121 -16.54 -22.98 -10.30
CA ASN A 121 -17.99 -22.76 -10.29
C ASN A 121 -18.80 -23.77 -11.13
N ILE A 122 -18.19 -24.85 -11.66
CA ILE A 122 -18.84 -25.94 -12.43
C ILE A 122 -20.06 -26.58 -11.71
N LYS A 123 -20.32 -26.25 -10.43
CA LYS A 123 -21.53 -26.66 -9.69
C LYS A 123 -22.73 -25.70 -9.73
N LYS A 124 -22.70 -24.57 -10.45
CA LYS A 124 -23.87 -23.68 -10.58
C LYS A 124 -24.14 -23.29 -12.03
N ASP A 125 -25.20 -23.88 -12.57
CA ASP A 125 -26.00 -23.51 -13.75
C ASP A 125 -25.28 -22.93 -14.99
N GLN A 126 -25.41 -23.66 -16.08
CA GLN A 126 -24.91 -23.43 -17.44
C GLN A 126 -25.52 -22.19 -18.16
N ASN A 127 -25.82 -21.09 -17.45
CA ASN A 127 -26.42 -19.89 -18.07
C ASN A 127 -26.11 -18.55 -17.36
N THR A 128 -25.05 -18.45 -16.56
CA THR A 128 -24.67 -17.16 -15.95
C THR A 128 -23.79 -16.35 -16.89
N ASN A 129 -24.40 -15.36 -17.55
CA ASN A 129 -23.70 -14.21 -18.13
C ASN A 129 -22.81 -13.60 -17.03
N ILE A 130 -21.49 -13.77 -17.12
CA ILE A 130 -20.54 -13.26 -16.12
C ILE A 130 -20.51 -11.74 -16.24
N ASP A 131 -21.05 -11.03 -15.24
CA ASP A 131 -20.92 -9.58 -15.17
C ASP A 131 -19.45 -9.22 -14.92
N ILE A 132 -18.75 -8.79 -15.97
CA ILE A 132 -17.32 -8.43 -15.90
C ILE A 132 -17.04 -7.37 -14.85
N ARG A 133 -17.98 -6.45 -14.58
CA ARG A 133 -17.79 -5.44 -13.52
C ARG A 133 -17.66 -6.09 -12.16
N GLN A 134 -18.56 -7.04 -11.88
CA GLN A 134 -18.56 -7.77 -10.62
C GLN A 134 -17.29 -8.63 -10.52
N TYR A 135 -16.89 -9.27 -11.62
CA TYR A 135 -15.66 -10.04 -11.66
C TYR A 135 -14.42 -9.17 -11.36
N LEU A 136 -14.24 -8.05 -12.05
CA LEU A 136 -13.13 -7.12 -11.83
C LEU A 136 -13.11 -6.61 -10.39
N GLU A 137 -14.26 -6.23 -9.83
CA GLU A 137 -14.32 -5.76 -8.45
C GLU A 137 -13.95 -6.86 -7.45
N GLN A 138 -14.56 -8.05 -7.58
CA GLN A 138 -14.50 -9.10 -6.56
C GLN A 138 -13.24 -9.97 -6.65
N GLN A 139 -12.76 -10.23 -7.86
CA GLN A 139 -11.62 -11.14 -8.09
C GLN A 139 -10.31 -10.39 -8.28
N VAL A 140 -10.35 -9.15 -8.79
CA VAL A 140 -9.13 -8.39 -9.08
C VAL A 140 -8.89 -7.28 -8.05
N LEU A 141 -9.83 -6.33 -7.94
CA LEU A 141 -9.61 -5.10 -7.18
C LEU A 141 -9.61 -5.32 -5.66
N LYS A 142 -10.66 -5.95 -5.12
CA LYS A 142 -10.78 -6.18 -3.67
C LYS A 142 -9.67 -7.05 -3.09
N PRO A 143 -9.33 -8.21 -3.68
CA PRO A 143 -8.27 -9.06 -3.13
C PRO A 143 -6.92 -8.36 -3.12
N SER A 144 -6.60 -7.62 -4.19
CA SER A 144 -5.36 -6.83 -4.29
C SER A 144 -5.28 -5.73 -3.23
N PHE A 145 -6.36 -4.95 -3.07
CA PHE A 145 -6.40 -3.88 -2.07
C PHE A 145 -6.37 -4.43 -0.64
N HIS A 146 -7.10 -5.52 -0.39
CA HIS A 146 -7.08 -6.21 0.90
C HIS A 146 -5.67 -6.70 1.26
N PHE A 147 -4.98 -7.35 0.31
CA PHE A 147 -3.59 -7.78 0.49
C PHE A 147 -2.68 -6.61 0.86
N TRP A 148 -2.75 -5.49 0.15
CA TRP A 148 -1.92 -4.33 0.50
C TRP A 148 -2.24 -3.78 1.89
N THR A 149 -3.53 -3.67 2.24
CA THR A 149 -3.96 -2.97 3.45
C THR A 149 -3.84 -3.78 4.73
N LEU A 150 -3.97 -5.11 4.65
CA LEU A 150 -3.88 -5.98 5.82
C LEU A 150 -2.51 -6.64 5.97
N GLU A 151 -1.89 -7.05 4.87
CA GLU A 151 -0.69 -7.89 4.92
C GLU A 151 0.59 -7.08 4.67
N CYS A 152 0.50 -5.94 3.96
CA CYS A 152 1.67 -5.15 3.62
C CYS A 152 1.80 -3.91 4.49
N ARG A 153 0.79 -3.03 4.47
CA ARG A 153 0.79 -1.77 5.21
C ARG A 153 -0.59 -1.10 5.23
N PRO A 154 -1.05 -0.58 6.39
CA PRO A 154 -2.29 0.21 6.45
C PRO A 154 -2.32 1.33 5.39
N HIS A 155 -3.44 1.43 4.67
CA HIS A 155 -3.62 2.43 3.61
C HIS A 155 -3.73 3.84 4.18
N CYS A 156 -3.37 4.84 3.37
CA CYS A 156 -3.65 6.24 3.66
C CYS A 156 -5.03 6.65 3.09
N SER A 157 -5.55 7.80 3.55
CA SER A 157 -6.86 8.31 3.10
C SER A 157 -6.93 8.49 1.57
N GLY A 158 -5.86 8.97 0.94
CA GLY A 158 -5.79 9.14 -0.52
C GLY A 158 -6.01 7.83 -1.28
N MET A 159 -5.38 6.73 -0.83
CA MET A 159 -5.59 5.40 -1.41
C MET A 159 -7.04 4.93 -1.25
N GLY A 160 -7.64 5.10 -0.06
CA GLY A 160 -9.02 4.68 0.19
C GLY A 160 -10.05 5.43 -0.68
N ASN A 161 -9.88 6.74 -0.83
CA ASN A 161 -10.73 7.56 -1.70
C ASN A 161 -10.55 7.19 -3.18
N ALA A 162 -9.31 7.03 -3.63
CA ALA A 162 -9.02 6.63 -5.01
C ALA A 162 -9.54 5.22 -5.33
N PHE A 163 -9.43 4.28 -4.40
CA PHE A 163 -9.98 2.93 -4.55
C PHE A 163 -11.51 2.94 -4.62
N THR A 164 -12.16 3.79 -3.81
CA THR A 164 -13.62 3.98 -3.88
C THR A 164 -14.04 4.52 -5.25
N PHE A 165 -13.34 5.54 -5.74
CA PHE A 165 -13.57 6.06 -7.09
C PHE A 165 -13.38 4.99 -8.17
N LEU A 166 -12.30 4.19 -8.09
CA LEU A 166 -12.02 3.14 -9.05
C LEU A 166 -13.13 2.08 -9.09
N LYS A 167 -13.65 1.64 -7.94
CA LYS A 167 -14.80 0.72 -7.89
C LYS A 167 -16.04 1.31 -8.55
N THR A 168 -16.34 2.59 -8.28
CA THR A 168 -17.47 3.29 -8.91
C THR A 168 -17.28 3.37 -10.43
N ALA A 169 -16.06 3.64 -10.91
CA ALA A 169 -15.75 3.66 -12.33
C ALA A 169 -15.98 2.28 -12.97
N VAL A 170 -15.53 1.19 -12.35
CA VAL A 170 -15.80 -0.19 -12.81
C VAL A 170 -17.30 -0.48 -12.82
N ALA A 171 -18.04 -0.09 -11.77
CA ALA A 171 -19.49 -0.28 -11.72
C ALA A 171 -20.24 0.49 -12.82
N SER A 172 -19.65 1.56 -13.35
CA SER A 172 -20.24 2.39 -14.42
C SER A 172 -19.95 1.91 -15.85
N LEU A 173 -19.15 0.85 -16.03
CA LEU A 173 -18.87 0.32 -17.36
C LEU A 173 -20.16 -0.14 -18.07
N PRO A 174 -20.30 0.06 -19.39
CA PRO A 174 -21.48 -0.35 -20.14
C PRO A 174 -21.79 -1.83 -19.97
N ARG A 175 -23.07 -2.21 -19.95
CA ARG A 175 -23.45 -3.65 -19.99
C ARG A 175 -23.44 -4.22 -21.41
N GLU A 176 -23.40 -3.36 -22.42
CA GLU A 176 -23.87 -3.67 -23.78
C GLU A 176 -22.75 -4.00 -24.79
N TYR A 177 -21.51 -4.23 -24.35
CA TYR A 177 -20.39 -4.59 -25.24
C TYR A 177 -19.70 -5.89 -24.86
N LEU A 178 -20.47 -6.92 -24.49
CA LEU A 178 -19.99 -8.29 -24.26
C LEU A 178 -21.03 -9.30 -24.76
#